data_AF-A0A1T2Y250-F1
#
_entry.id   AF-A0A1T2Y250-F1
#
_cell.length_a   1.000
_cell.length_b   1.000
_cell.length_c   1.000
_cell.angle_alpha   90.00
_cell.angle_beta   90.00
_cell.angle_gamma   90.00
#
_symmetry.space_group_name_H-M   'P 1'
#
loop_
_entity.id
_entity.type
_entity.pdbx_description
1 polymer ?
#
loop_
_entity_poly.entity_id
_entity_poly.type
_entity_poly.pdbx_seq_one_letter_code
_entity_poly.pdbx_strand_id
1 'polypeptide(L)'
;MLHWSLTFDIQKWQMEFSKNGRVKCWTLIERSTWQLLETEGVLTCPISAANDDPIFQDAYAWMKHSMASAGILAPEPGLTPWWCWVRCGENHPEPYIEDAEGLHDPVVLQLSVPAEQIVLSCFDLWHFVLNKCYVWASELDEQDFDRAMENAEEGSDAASKLQRRMQKSWSAVFELDQTAVDMGPFEAKSIQGCFWTLRLADVTAVIERDALTSHH
;
A
#
# COMPACT_ATOMS: atom_id res chain seq x y z
N MET A 1 -2.09 6.16 -23.67
CA MET A 1 -1.59 4.77 -23.56
C MET A 1 -1.11 4.40 -22.15
N LEU A 2 -0.78 5.35 -21.26
CA LEU A 2 -0.28 5.03 -19.91
C LEU A 2 -1.34 4.53 -18.90
N HIS A 3 -2.59 5.00 -19.01
CA HIS A 3 -3.66 4.57 -18.10
C HIS A 3 -3.98 3.07 -18.19
N TRP A 4 -3.71 2.43 -19.33
CA TRP A 4 -4.12 1.03 -19.53
C TRP A 4 -3.20 0.03 -18.83
N SER A 5 -1.92 0.38 -18.64
CA SER A 5 -0.95 -0.48 -17.92
C SER A 5 -1.25 -0.51 -16.43
N LEU A 6 -1.37 0.66 -15.80
CA LEU A 6 -1.59 0.75 -14.35
C LEU A 6 -2.86 0.02 -13.89
N THR A 7 -3.99 0.25 -14.57
CA THR A 7 -5.24 -0.44 -14.24
C THR A 7 -5.12 -1.94 -14.45
N PHE A 8 -4.42 -2.38 -15.50
CA PHE A 8 -4.17 -3.79 -15.77
C PHE A 8 -3.33 -4.45 -14.69
N ASP A 9 -2.23 -3.81 -14.26
CA ASP A 9 -1.33 -4.33 -13.24
C ASP A 9 -2.05 -4.44 -11.89
N ILE A 10 -2.83 -3.43 -11.50
CA ILE A 10 -3.66 -3.48 -10.29
C ILE A 10 -4.67 -4.63 -10.35
N GLN A 11 -5.38 -4.77 -11.47
CA GLN A 11 -6.41 -5.82 -11.63
C GLN A 11 -5.84 -7.23 -11.71
N LYS A 12 -4.65 -7.40 -12.31
CA LYS A 12 -3.94 -8.68 -12.37
C LYS A 12 -3.76 -9.25 -10.97
N TRP A 13 -3.19 -8.48 -10.06
CA TRP A 13 -2.88 -8.97 -8.70
C TRP A 13 -4.12 -9.16 -7.85
N GLN A 14 -5.14 -8.31 -8.01
CA GLN A 14 -6.45 -8.55 -7.41
C GLN A 14 -6.98 -9.93 -7.79
N MET A 15 -6.89 -10.34 -9.05
CA MET A 15 -7.34 -11.66 -9.50
C MET A 15 -6.45 -12.78 -8.95
N GLU A 16 -5.13 -12.65 -9.03
CA GLU A 16 -4.18 -13.70 -8.60
C GLU A 16 -4.24 -13.99 -7.10
N PHE A 17 -4.40 -12.95 -6.26
CA PHE A 17 -4.56 -13.10 -4.81
C PHE A 17 -6.00 -13.38 -4.39
N SER A 18 -6.97 -13.32 -5.31
CA SER A 18 -8.36 -13.59 -4.98
C SER A 18 -8.66 -15.09 -4.94
N LYS A 19 -9.45 -15.47 -3.94
CA LYS A 19 -10.19 -16.74 -3.91
C LYS A 19 -11.66 -16.42 -3.80
N ASN A 20 -12.45 -16.90 -4.77
CA ASN A 20 -13.88 -16.57 -4.89
C ASN A 20 -14.17 -15.06 -4.93
N GLY A 21 -13.31 -14.28 -5.60
CA GLY A 21 -13.45 -12.83 -5.72
C GLY A 21 -13.10 -12.03 -4.46
N ARG A 22 -12.41 -12.66 -3.49
CA ARG A 22 -11.99 -11.99 -2.26
C ARG A 22 -10.52 -12.24 -1.95
N VAL A 23 -9.85 -11.23 -1.42
CA VAL A 23 -8.45 -11.28 -0.98
C VAL A 23 -8.43 -11.49 0.53
N LYS A 24 -7.62 -12.43 0.99
CA LYS A 24 -7.34 -12.62 2.42
C LYS A 24 -6.24 -11.65 2.83
N CYS A 25 -6.48 -10.88 3.89
CA CYS A 25 -5.51 -9.90 4.39
C CYS A 25 -5.64 -9.68 5.89
N TRP A 26 -4.70 -8.96 6.49
CA TRP A 26 -4.65 -8.69 7.92
C TRP A 26 -4.42 -7.20 8.17
N THR A 27 -5.21 -6.62 9.06
CA THR A 27 -5.00 -5.23 9.49
C THR A 27 -4.82 -5.19 11.00
N LEU A 28 -4.00 -4.26 11.46
CA LEU A 28 -3.72 -4.06 12.87
C LEU A 28 -4.39 -2.77 13.32
N ILE A 29 -5.19 -2.86 14.39
CA ILE A 29 -5.94 -1.73 14.93
C ILE A 29 -5.90 -1.76 16.46
N GLU A 30 -6.23 -0.64 17.10
CA GLU A 30 -6.46 -0.63 18.55
C GLU A 30 -7.75 -1.37 18.91
N ARG A 31 -7.80 -2.01 20.09
CA ARG A 31 -9.03 -2.67 20.58
C ARG A 31 -10.23 -1.74 20.64
N SER A 32 -10.01 -0.46 20.94
CA SER A 32 -11.04 0.58 20.91
C SER A 32 -11.71 0.71 19.54
N THR A 33 -10.92 0.63 18.46
CA THR A 33 -11.40 0.66 17.07
C THR A 33 -12.12 -0.65 16.72
N TRP A 34 -11.65 -1.79 17.23
CA TRP A 34 -12.37 -3.06 17.08
C TRP A 34 -13.76 -3.00 17.73
N GLN A 35 -13.87 -2.54 18.97
CA GLN A 35 -15.16 -2.40 19.67
C GLN A 35 -16.11 -1.44 18.96
N LEU A 36 -15.56 -0.37 18.37
CA LEU A 36 -16.33 0.55 17.53
C LEU A 36 -16.83 -0.16 16.26
N LEU A 37 -16.01 -0.98 15.61
CA LEU A 37 -16.42 -1.78 14.45
C LEU A 37 -17.51 -2.81 14.81
N GLU A 38 -17.44 -3.44 15.99
CA GLU A 38 -18.48 -4.35 16.48
C GLU A 38 -19.82 -3.62 16.67
N THR A 39 -19.78 -2.34 17.06
CA THR A 39 -20.97 -1.54 17.33
C THR A 39 -21.58 -0.97 16.04
N GLU A 40 -20.75 -0.37 15.18
CA GLU A 40 -21.19 0.34 13.97
C GLU A 40 -21.32 -0.58 12.75
N GLY A 41 -20.65 -1.74 12.78
CA GLY A 41 -20.61 -2.72 11.69
C GLY A 41 -19.76 -2.30 10.48
N VAL A 42 -19.52 -1.00 10.30
CA VAL A 42 -18.76 -0.43 9.18
C VAL A 42 -18.00 0.81 9.64
N LEU A 43 -16.71 0.91 9.31
CA LEU A 43 -15.86 2.07 9.60
C LEU A 43 -15.15 2.60 8.34
N THR A 44 -15.06 3.92 8.26
CA THR A 44 -14.13 4.64 7.37
C THR A 44 -13.06 5.31 8.23
N CYS A 45 -11.93 5.70 7.63
CA CYS A 45 -10.85 6.37 8.35
C CYS A 45 -10.78 7.85 7.93
N PRO A 46 -11.30 8.80 8.74
CA PRO A 46 -11.13 10.22 8.51
C PRO A 46 -9.65 10.60 8.57
N ILE A 47 -9.20 11.49 7.68
CA ILE A 47 -7.80 11.97 7.67
C ILE A 47 -7.37 12.59 9.01
N SER A 48 -8.30 13.16 9.78
CA SER A 48 -8.04 13.72 11.10
C SER A 48 -7.77 12.66 12.17
N ALA A 49 -8.20 11.42 11.94
CA ALA A 49 -7.93 10.29 12.81
C ALA A 49 -6.67 9.52 12.38
N ALA A 50 -6.19 9.76 11.16
CA ALA A 50 -4.94 9.21 10.66
C ALA A 50 -3.77 9.96 11.32
N ASN A 51 -2.87 9.22 11.96
CA ASN A 51 -1.63 9.78 12.50
C ASN A 51 -0.55 9.85 11.40
N ASP A 52 -0.92 10.37 10.23
CA ASP A 52 -0.01 10.49 9.10
C ASP A 52 0.91 11.69 9.33
N ASP A 53 2.22 11.45 9.32
CA ASP A 53 3.21 12.53 9.32
C ASP A 53 2.99 13.42 8.08
N PRO A 54 2.88 14.75 8.23
CA PRO A 54 2.73 15.68 7.11
C PRO A 54 3.71 15.46 5.95
N ILE A 55 4.91 14.92 6.21
CA ILE A 55 5.90 14.62 5.17
C ILE A 55 5.41 13.59 4.14
N PHE A 56 4.47 12.70 4.49
CA PHE A 56 3.97 11.63 3.62
C PHE A 56 2.69 11.98 2.86
N GLN A 57 2.13 13.19 3.05
CA GLN A 57 0.85 13.56 2.45
C GLN A 57 0.82 13.43 0.93
N ASP A 58 1.92 13.79 0.25
CA ASP A 58 2.03 13.68 -1.21
C ASP A 58 1.99 12.22 -1.69
N ALA A 59 2.64 11.31 -0.95
CA ALA A 59 2.66 9.88 -1.24
C ALA A 59 1.26 9.28 -1.09
N TYR A 60 0.57 9.57 0.03
CA TYR A 60 -0.80 9.12 0.24
C TYR A 60 -1.77 9.73 -0.78
N ALA A 61 -1.59 10.99 -1.18
CA ALA A 61 -2.37 11.61 -2.25
C ALA A 61 -2.19 10.87 -3.59
N TRP A 62 -0.95 10.50 -3.92
CA TRP A 62 -0.64 9.71 -5.11
C TRP A 62 -1.28 8.31 -5.06
N MET A 63 -1.22 7.63 -3.90
CA MET A 63 -1.87 6.32 -3.74
C MET A 63 -3.39 6.42 -3.92
N LYS A 64 -4.04 7.42 -3.30
CA LYS A 64 -5.49 7.66 -3.48
C LYS A 64 -5.86 7.93 -4.94
N HIS A 65 -5.02 8.66 -5.68
CA HIS A 65 -5.23 8.88 -7.10
C HIS A 65 -5.07 7.59 -7.91
N SER A 66 -4.13 6.72 -7.54
CA SER A 66 -3.93 5.41 -8.14
C SER A 66 -5.13 4.49 -7.89
N MET A 67 -5.67 4.47 -6.67
CA MET A 67 -6.93 3.77 -6.34
C MET A 67 -8.10 4.27 -7.19
N ALA A 68 -8.26 5.59 -7.31
CA ALA A 68 -9.32 6.16 -8.14
C ALA A 68 -9.16 5.81 -9.63
N SER A 69 -7.92 5.78 -10.13
CA SER A 69 -7.61 5.37 -11.51
C SER A 69 -7.89 3.88 -11.76
N ALA A 70 -7.90 3.06 -10.72
CA ALA A 70 -8.34 1.66 -10.77
C ALA A 70 -9.86 1.49 -10.60
N GLY A 71 -10.62 2.58 -10.43
CA GLY A 71 -12.07 2.56 -10.21
C GLY A 71 -12.48 2.38 -8.75
N ILE A 72 -11.53 2.40 -7.81
CA ILE A 72 -11.78 2.25 -6.37
C ILE A 72 -11.86 3.65 -5.74
N LEU A 73 -13.05 4.24 -5.84
CA LEU A 73 -13.32 5.60 -5.39
C LEU A 73 -13.51 5.67 -3.88
N ALA A 74 -13.05 6.76 -3.28
CA ALA A 74 -13.35 7.07 -1.89
C ALA A 74 -14.88 7.23 -1.71
N PRO A 75 -15.47 6.63 -0.67
CA PRO A 75 -16.90 6.82 -0.38
C PRO A 75 -17.25 8.28 -0.11
N GLU A 76 -16.34 9.01 0.56
CA GLU A 76 -16.51 10.40 0.94
C GLU A 76 -15.18 11.17 0.85
N PRO A 77 -15.22 12.50 0.68
CA PRO A 77 -14.02 13.34 0.77
C PRO A 77 -13.40 13.31 2.17
N GLY A 78 -12.08 13.54 2.26
CA GLY A 78 -11.39 13.66 3.55
C GLY A 78 -11.11 12.32 4.24
N LEU A 79 -11.24 11.20 3.53
CA LEU A 79 -10.85 9.88 4.02
C LEU A 79 -9.41 9.53 3.64
N THR A 80 -8.79 8.66 4.44
CA THR A 80 -7.57 7.92 4.13
C THR A 80 -7.90 6.43 4.00
N PRO A 81 -7.22 5.65 3.15
CA PRO A 81 -7.48 4.22 3.07
C PRO A 81 -6.98 3.50 4.32
N TRP A 82 -7.64 2.38 4.64
CA TRP A 82 -7.10 1.37 5.53
C TRP A 82 -5.96 0.62 4.83
N TRP A 83 -4.95 0.24 5.60
CA TRP A 83 -3.84 -0.60 5.14
C TRP A 83 -3.92 -1.98 5.76
N CYS A 84 -3.48 -2.98 5.00
CA CYS A 84 -3.43 -4.36 5.43
C CYS A 84 -2.26 -5.09 4.79
N TRP A 85 -1.81 -6.15 5.44
CA TRP A 85 -0.89 -7.13 4.88
C TRP A 85 -1.66 -8.17 4.10
N VAL A 86 -1.21 -8.50 2.89
CA VAL A 86 -1.68 -9.66 2.12
C VAL A 86 -0.68 -10.81 2.21
N ARG A 87 0.61 -10.45 2.24
CA ARG A 87 1.73 -11.36 2.49
C ARG A 87 2.87 -10.56 3.09
N CYS A 88 3.51 -11.08 4.13
CA CYS A 88 4.71 -10.50 4.71
C CYS A 88 5.88 -11.50 4.57
N GLY A 89 7.00 -11.10 3.96
CA GLY A 89 8.16 -11.96 3.71
C GLY A 89 7.86 -13.27 2.95
N GLU A 90 8.70 -14.30 3.17
CA GLU A 90 8.58 -15.65 2.58
C GLU A 90 7.39 -16.44 3.15
N ASN A 91 6.17 -15.95 2.93
CA ASN A 91 4.89 -16.58 3.27
C ASN A 91 4.43 -16.45 4.72
N HIS A 92 4.78 -15.38 5.44
CA HIS A 92 4.04 -15.05 6.66
C HIS A 92 2.74 -14.32 6.28
N PRO A 93 1.57 -14.93 6.52
CA PRO A 93 0.30 -14.27 6.22
C PRO A 93 0.01 -13.12 7.20
N GLU A 94 0.46 -13.25 8.45
CA GLU A 94 0.12 -12.36 9.55
C GLU A 94 1.16 -11.23 9.73
N PRO A 95 0.74 -10.06 10.26
CA PRO A 95 1.66 -9.01 10.68
C PRO A 95 2.60 -9.52 11.78
N TYR A 96 3.73 -8.86 11.91
CA TYR A 96 4.68 -9.14 12.99
C TYR A 96 4.36 -8.32 14.23
N ILE A 97 4.93 -8.69 15.38
CA ILE A 97 4.68 -7.95 16.63
C ILE A 97 5.19 -6.50 16.56
N GLU A 98 6.21 -6.25 15.75
CA GLU A 98 6.82 -4.95 15.51
C GLU A 98 5.86 -4.00 14.79
N ASP A 99 4.93 -4.52 13.97
CA ASP A 99 3.88 -3.71 13.34
C ASP A 99 2.93 -3.09 14.38
N ALA A 100 2.92 -3.63 15.60
CA ALA A 100 2.11 -3.17 16.71
C ALA A 100 2.78 -2.16 17.63
N GLU A 101 4.02 -1.77 17.32
CA GLU A 101 4.71 -0.72 18.06
C GLU A 101 3.95 0.61 17.94
N GLY A 102 3.78 1.29 19.08
CA GLY A 102 3.07 2.57 19.16
C GLY A 102 1.55 2.47 19.29
N LEU A 103 0.93 1.30 19.10
CA LEU A 103 -0.50 1.10 19.35
C LEU A 103 -0.79 0.73 20.81
N HIS A 104 -1.87 1.30 21.36
CA HIS A 104 -2.34 0.93 22.69
C HIS A 104 -3.35 -0.24 22.60
N ASP A 105 -3.03 -1.37 23.24
CA ASP A 105 -3.85 -2.60 23.23
C ASP A 105 -4.25 -3.05 21.80
N PRO A 106 -3.26 -3.41 20.96
CA PRO A 106 -3.50 -3.74 19.56
C PRO A 106 -4.14 -5.12 19.39
N VAL A 107 -4.97 -5.25 18.36
CA VAL A 107 -5.58 -6.50 17.90
C VAL A 107 -5.39 -6.63 16.39
N VAL A 108 -5.18 -7.86 15.90
CA VAL A 108 -5.13 -8.14 14.46
C VAL A 108 -6.48 -8.64 14.00
N LEU A 109 -7.01 -8.03 12.95
CA LEU A 109 -8.16 -8.56 12.24
C LEU A 109 -7.69 -9.33 11.01
N GLN A 110 -8.07 -10.60 10.91
CA GLN A 110 -8.00 -11.33 9.65
C GLN A 110 -9.25 -11.00 8.84
N LEU A 111 -9.05 -10.46 7.65
CA LEU A 111 -10.10 -10.02 6.75
C LEU A 111 -10.17 -10.91 5.50
N SER A 112 -11.35 -10.94 4.91
CA SER A 112 -11.57 -11.35 3.53
C SER A 112 -12.22 -10.17 2.83
N VAL A 113 -11.49 -9.40 2.03
CA VAL A 113 -11.98 -8.15 1.39
C VAL A 113 -12.36 -8.44 -0.07
N PRO A 114 -13.44 -7.86 -0.64
CA PRO A 114 -13.73 -8.00 -2.06
C PRO A 114 -12.53 -7.55 -2.92
N ALA A 115 -12.12 -8.36 -3.89
CA ALA A 115 -10.93 -8.08 -4.71
C ALA A 115 -11.06 -6.76 -5.49
N GLU A 116 -12.28 -6.41 -5.90
CA GLU A 116 -12.61 -5.15 -6.57
C GLU A 116 -12.54 -3.90 -5.68
N GLN A 117 -12.34 -4.05 -4.36
CA GLN A 117 -12.31 -2.95 -3.38
C GLN A 117 -10.92 -2.71 -2.77
N ILE A 118 -9.92 -3.48 -3.16
CA ILE A 118 -8.57 -3.43 -2.59
C ILE A 118 -7.51 -3.24 -3.69
N VAL A 119 -6.57 -2.32 -3.51
CA VAL A 119 -5.38 -2.21 -4.36
C VAL A 119 -4.20 -2.88 -3.68
N LEU A 120 -3.47 -3.74 -4.39
CA LEU A 120 -2.29 -4.44 -3.88
C LEU A 120 -1.01 -3.74 -4.34
N SER A 121 -0.04 -3.58 -3.44
CA SER A 121 1.25 -2.96 -3.76
C SER A 121 2.41 -3.65 -3.03
N CYS A 122 3.59 -3.54 -3.62
CA CYS A 122 4.86 -3.96 -3.03
C CYS A 122 5.21 -3.03 -1.86
N PHE A 123 5.30 -3.59 -0.66
CA PHE A 123 5.64 -2.84 0.55
C PHE A 123 7.06 -2.26 0.47
N ASP A 124 8.01 -3.03 -0.07
CA ASP A 124 9.41 -2.59 -0.16
C ASP A 124 9.56 -1.37 -1.09
N LEU A 125 8.90 -1.39 -2.25
CA LEU A 125 8.90 -0.26 -3.18
C LEU A 125 8.07 0.93 -2.71
N TRP A 126 7.10 0.73 -1.81
CA TRP A 126 6.33 1.84 -1.24
C TRP A 126 7.22 2.87 -0.53
N HIS A 127 8.33 2.43 0.06
CA HIS A 127 9.33 3.31 0.68
C HIS A 127 9.94 4.32 -0.30
N PHE A 128 10.07 3.97 -1.59
CA PHE A 128 10.52 4.92 -2.60
C PHE A 128 9.51 6.04 -2.82
N VAL A 129 8.22 5.70 -2.80
CA VAL A 129 7.14 6.69 -2.94
C VAL A 129 7.09 7.61 -1.72
N LEU A 130 7.17 7.03 -0.51
CA LEU A 130 7.20 7.78 0.75
C LEU A 130 8.37 8.77 0.80
N ASN A 131 9.56 8.37 0.32
CA ASN A 131 10.76 9.18 0.34
C ASN A 131 10.96 10.05 -0.90
N LYS A 132 10.00 10.07 -1.83
CA LYS A 132 10.09 10.80 -3.11
C LYS A 132 11.35 10.40 -3.91
N CYS A 133 11.66 9.11 -3.94
CA CYS A 133 12.78 8.53 -4.69
C CYS A 133 12.33 8.06 -6.08
N TYR A 134 13.29 7.99 -7.01
CA TYR A 134 13.10 7.38 -8.32
C TYR A 134 13.19 5.86 -8.22
N VAL A 135 12.25 5.14 -8.85
CA VAL A 135 12.32 3.68 -8.99
C VAL A 135 12.93 3.38 -10.35
N TRP A 136 14.20 3.00 -10.39
CA TRP A 136 14.91 2.74 -11.63
C TRP A 136 14.60 1.35 -12.20
N ALA A 137 14.71 1.21 -13.52
CA ALA A 137 14.55 -0.07 -14.20
C ALA A 137 15.88 -0.84 -14.42
N SER A 138 17.01 -0.16 -14.27
CA SER A 138 18.37 -0.71 -14.38
C SER A 138 19.39 0.28 -13.80
N GLU A 139 20.61 -0.18 -13.52
CA GLU A 139 21.71 0.70 -13.09
C GLU A 139 21.98 1.85 -14.07
N LEU A 140 21.84 1.61 -15.38
CA LEU A 140 22.02 2.66 -16.38
C LEU A 140 20.90 3.71 -16.31
N ASP A 141 19.66 3.27 -16.06
CA ASP A 141 18.50 4.15 -15.91
C ASP A 141 18.60 5.04 -14.67
N GLU A 142 19.13 4.49 -13.57
CA GLU A 142 19.47 5.21 -12.33
C GLU A 142 20.53 6.29 -12.62
N GLN A 143 21.67 5.91 -13.18
CA GLN A 143 22.77 6.83 -13.51
C GLN A 143 22.32 7.96 -14.45
N ASP A 144 21.45 7.65 -15.41
CA ASP A 144 20.89 8.63 -16.33
C ASP A 144 19.91 9.58 -15.63
N PHE A 145 19.13 9.10 -14.65
CA PHE A 145 18.25 9.93 -13.85
C PHE A 145 19.05 10.86 -12.93
N ASP A 146 20.04 10.32 -12.21
CA ASP A 146 20.87 11.07 -11.27
C ASP A 146 21.64 12.18 -11.98
N ARG A 147 22.30 11.86 -13.11
CA ARG A 147 23.00 12.86 -13.92
C ARG A 147 22.04 13.94 -14.42
N ALA A 148 20.81 13.59 -14.79
CA ALA A 148 19.83 14.57 -15.23
C ALA A 148 19.37 15.47 -14.07
N MET A 149 19.21 14.91 -12.87
CA MET A 149 18.87 15.65 -11.65
C MET A 149 19.96 16.63 -11.23
N GLU A 150 21.23 16.21 -11.25
CA GLU A 150 22.38 17.07 -10.94
C GLU A 150 22.49 18.29 -11.87
N ASN A 151 22.11 18.10 -13.14
CA ASN A 151 22.18 19.16 -14.16
C ASN A 151 20.92 20.02 -14.24
N ALA A 152 19.85 19.68 -13.53
CA ALA A 152 18.58 20.41 -13.60
C ALA A 152 18.56 21.56 -12.59
N GLU A 153 18.34 22.78 -13.08
CA GLU A 153 18.09 23.92 -12.21
C GLU A 153 16.71 23.80 -11.54
N GLU A 154 16.63 24.13 -10.26
CA GLU A 154 15.37 24.13 -9.50
C GLU A 154 14.32 25.03 -10.17
N GLY A 155 13.08 24.55 -10.28
CA GLY A 155 11.99 25.27 -10.95
C GLY A 155 12.04 25.28 -12.48
N SER A 156 13.07 24.69 -13.09
CA SER A 156 13.15 24.57 -14.56
C SER A 156 12.13 23.57 -15.14
N ASP A 157 11.89 23.66 -16.45
CA ASP A 157 11.11 22.63 -17.16
C ASP A 157 11.80 21.25 -17.11
N ALA A 158 13.12 21.22 -17.05
CA ALA A 158 13.89 19.99 -16.87
C ALA A 158 13.60 19.34 -15.52
N ALA A 159 13.66 20.10 -14.42
CA ALA A 159 13.30 19.63 -13.09
C ALA A 159 11.85 19.12 -13.04
N SER A 160 10.92 19.85 -13.67
CA SER A 160 9.51 19.45 -13.76
C SER A 160 9.32 18.14 -14.55
N LYS A 161 10.09 17.93 -15.62
CA LYS A 161 10.08 16.67 -16.39
C LYS A 161 10.64 15.51 -15.58
N LEU A 162 11.69 15.75 -14.79
CA LEU A 162 12.28 14.73 -13.93
C LEU A 162 11.34 14.35 -12.79
N GLN A 163 10.67 15.32 -12.16
CA GLN A 163 9.62 15.05 -11.17
C GLN A 163 8.49 14.20 -11.75
N ARG A 164 8.03 14.48 -12.98
CA ARG A 164 7.03 13.65 -13.66
C ARG A 164 7.55 12.25 -13.99
N ARG A 165 8.81 12.12 -14.43
CA ARG A 165 9.46 10.82 -14.67
C ARG A 165 9.52 10.00 -13.38
N MET A 166 9.84 10.65 -12.26
CA MET A 166 9.87 10.05 -10.93
C MET A 166 8.49 9.57 -10.49
N GLN A 167 7.47 10.42 -10.50
CA GLN A 167 6.12 10.01 -10.14
C GLN A 167 5.56 8.91 -11.05
N LYS A 168 5.98 8.89 -12.31
CA LYS A 168 5.63 7.80 -13.24
C LYS A 168 6.30 6.49 -12.84
N SER A 169 7.56 6.52 -12.39
CA SER A 169 8.26 5.30 -11.95
C SER A 169 7.61 4.63 -10.74
N TRP A 170 6.87 5.38 -9.93
CA TRP A 170 6.17 4.84 -8.77
C TRP A 170 5.09 3.80 -9.13
N SER A 171 4.61 3.73 -10.38
CA SER A 171 3.68 2.66 -10.78
C SER A 171 4.28 1.25 -10.60
N ALA A 172 5.61 1.13 -10.54
CA ALA A 172 6.32 -0.11 -10.24
C ALA A 172 5.89 -0.75 -8.91
N VAL A 173 5.35 0.02 -7.94
CA VAL A 173 4.79 -0.55 -6.70
C VAL A 173 3.65 -1.55 -6.97
N PHE A 174 2.96 -1.46 -8.10
CA PHE A 174 1.88 -2.36 -8.48
C PHE A 174 2.36 -3.54 -9.33
N GLU A 175 3.63 -3.56 -9.74
CA GLU A 175 4.21 -4.56 -10.63
C GLU A 175 4.89 -5.65 -9.78
N LEU A 176 4.10 -6.45 -9.07
CA LEU A 176 4.62 -7.33 -8.01
C LEU A 176 5.59 -8.40 -8.51
N ASP A 177 5.50 -8.86 -9.77
CA ASP A 177 6.42 -9.82 -10.38
C ASP A 177 7.70 -9.21 -10.95
N GLN A 178 7.81 -7.89 -11.01
CA GLN A 178 8.97 -7.25 -11.64
C GLN A 178 10.17 -7.12 -10.73
N THR A 179 11.36 -7.32 -11.28
CA THR A 179 12.66 -7.24 -10.58
C THR A 179 13.43 -5.96 -10.92
N ALA A 180 12.73 -4.92 -11.39
CA ALA A 180 13.31 -3.64 -11.85
C ALA A 180 14.32 -3.06 -10.84
N VAL A 181 14.00 -3.20 -9.55
CA VAL A 181 14.95 -3.06 -8.44
C VAL A 181 15.18 -4.46 -7.88
N ASP A 182 16.44 -4.83 -7.63
CA ASP A 182 16.80 -6.11 -7.02
C ASP A 182 16.32 -6.16 -5.57
N MET A 183 15.04 -6.53 -5.42
CA MET A 183 14.34 -6.71 -4.15
C MET A 183 14.12 -8.19 -3.87
N GLY A 184 14.91 -9.07 -4.49
CA GLY A 184 14.74 -10.51 -4.41
C GLY A 184 13.57 -11.06 -5.25
N PRO A 185 13.35 -12.39 -5.18
CA PRO A 185 12.31 -13.07 -5.95
C PRO A 185 10.91 -12.67 -5.48
N PHE A 186 9.89 -12.87 -6.34
CA PHE A 186 8.50 -12.53 -6.04
C PHE A 186 8.02 -13.13 -4.71
N GLU A 187 8.43 -14.35 -4.38
CA GLU A 187 8.04 -15.10 -3.19
C GLU A 187 8.56 -14.47 -1.89
N ALA A 188 9.65 -13.70 -1.96
CA ALA A 188 10.23 -13.01 -0.81
C ALA A 188 9.59 -11.62 -0.56
N LYS A 189 8.85 -11.08 -1.54
CA LYS A 189 8.30 -9.73 -1.46
C LYS A 189 7.11 -9.65 -0.51
N SER A 190 7.16 -8.64 0.35
CA SER A 190 6.03 -8.23 1.18
C SER A 190 5.01 -7.46 0.35
N ILE A 191 3.75 -7.87 0.43
CA ILE A 191 2.61 -7.30 -0.27
C ILE A 191 1.65 -6.73 0.74
N GLN A 192 1.41 -5.43 0.61
CA GLN A 192 0.37 -4.72 1.33
C GLN A 192 -0.82 -4.46 0.41
N GLY A 193 -1.98 -4.18 1.01
CA GLY A 193 -3.16 -3.73 0.30
C GLY A 193 -3.81 -2.54 0.98
N CYS A 194 -4.50 -1.71 0.20
CA CYS A 194 -5.25 -0.59 0.72
C CYS A 194 -6.69 -0.56 0.20
N PHE A 195 -7.63 -0.19 1.06
CA PHE A 195 -9.09 -0.19 0.79
C PHE A 195 -9.79 0.88 1.63
N TRP A 196 -11.00 1.30 1.23
CA TRP A 196 -11.64 2.48 1.83
C TRP A 196 -12.48 2.22 3.08
N THR A 197 -13.04 1.02 3.21
CA THR A 197 -14.08 0.75 4.20
C THR A 197 -13.81 -0.57 4.90
N LEU A 198 -13.65 -0.52 6.22
CA LEU A 198 -13.54 -1.69 7.06
C LEU A 198 -14.94 -2.14 7.47
N ARG A 199 -15.32 -3.38 7.16
CA ARG A 199 -16.65 -3.92 7.44
C ARG A 199 -16.53 -5.11 8.38
N LEU A 200 -17.37 -5.15 9.41
CA LEU A 200 -17.45 -6.28 10.33
C LEU A 200 -17.75 -7.59 9.58
N ALA A 201 -18.58 -7.52 8.54
CA ALA A 201 -18.91 -8.67 7.68
C ALA A 201 -17.70 -9.24 6.91
N ASP A 202 -16.63 -8.47 6.75
CA ASP A 202 -15.40 -8.90 6.08
C ASP A 202 -14.40 -9.51 7.07
N VAL A 203 -14.65 -9.42 8.39
CA VAL A 203 -13.80 -9.99 9.44
C VAL A 203 -14.05 -11.48 9.57
N THR A 204 -12.97 -12.26 9.52
CA THR A 204 -13.00 -13.73 9.57
C THR A 204 -12.36 -14.31 10.83
N ALA A 205 -11.46 -13.55 11.47
CA ALA A 205 -10.91 -13.87 12.78
C ALA A 205 -10.36 -12.60 13.47
N VAL A 206 -10.24 -12.67 14.79
CA VAL A 206 -9.55 -11.67 15.62
C VAL A 206 -8.42 -12.39 16.34
N ILE A 207 -7.21 -11.87 16.23
CA ILE A 207 -6.00 -12.44 16.84
C ILE A 207 -5.49 -11.43 17.87
N GLU A 208 -5.31 -11.90 19.09
CA GLU A 208 -4.79 -11.09 20.19
C GLU A 208 -3.28 -10.88 20.03
N ARG A 209 -2.76 -9.71 20.46
CA ARG A 209 -1.33 -9.36 20.36
C ARG A 209 -0.41 -10.46 20.87
N ASP A 210 -0.75 -11.06 22.00
CA ASP A 210 0.08 -12.09 22.66
C ASP A 210 0.22 -13.39 21.83
N ALA A 211 -0.60 -13.55 20.80
CA ALA A 211 -0.51 -14.66 19.86
C ALA A 211 0.39 -14.36 18.64
N LEU A 212 0.88 -13.12 18.47
CA LEU A 212 1.77 -12.75 17.37
C LEU A 212 3.20 -13.21 17.62
N THR A 213 3.86 -13.64 16.55
CA THR A 213 5.27 -14.05 16.59
C THR A 213 6.20 -12.88 16.28
N SER A 214 7.34 -12.81 16.97
CA SER A 214 8.45 -11.91 16.61
C SER A 214 9.17 -12.39 15.35
N HIS A 215 9.77 -11.45 14.63
CA HIS A 215 10.82 -11.77 13.67
C HIS A 215 12.09 -12.25 14.40
N HIS A 216 12.68 -13.36 13.95
CA HIS A 216 14.01 -13.82 14.39
C HIS A 216 14.97 -13.92 13.21
#